data_AF-A0AA88VC58-F1
#
_entry.id   AF-A0AA88VC58-F1
#
_cell.length_a   1.000
_cell.length_b   1.000
_cell.length_c   1.000
_cell.angle_alpha   90.00
_cell.angle_beta   90.00
_cell.angle_gamma   90.00
#
_symmetry.space_group_name_H-M   'P 1'
#
loop_
_entity.id
_entity.type
_entity.pdbx_description
1 polymer ?
#
loop_
_entity_poly.entity_id
_entity_poly.type
_entity_poly.pdbx_seq_one_letter_code
_entity_poly.pdbx_strand_id
1 'polypeptide(L)'
;MKNINKFLDRVDEITNEAGLRDICVTYEEFKNFAELRKRLLPLSMAIFSHGKVKGLLTKHDFQRAANHVCGISLTDNVVDMIFYVFDANRDGNLRSDEFLRVLQRREGDISRPREAGVMGLISCWLACSKNCSSRYFYDHGHHCFSVT
;
A
#
# COMPACT_ATOMS: atom_id res chain seq x y z
N MET A 1 -12.25 14.57 4.90
CA MET A 1 -12.36 14.13 3.48
C MET A 1 -11.31 14.72 2.51
N LYS A 2 -10.31 15.51 2.94
CA LYS A 2 -9.45 16.31 2.02
C LYS A 2 -8.47 15.59 1.06
N ASN A 3 -8.17 14.29 1.19
CA ASN A 3 -7.17 13.64 0.30
C ASN A 3 -7.72 12.61 -0.68
N ILE A 4 -9.05 12.38 -0.76
CA ILE A 4 -9.59 11.48 -1.80
C ILE A 4 -9.58 12.17 -3.16
N ASN A 5 -9.89 13.47 -3.15
CA ASN A 5 -9.82 14.34 -4.33
C ASN A 5 -8.45 14.23 -5.00
N LYS A 6 -7.34 14.25 -4.24
CA LYS A 6 -6.00 14.07 -4.82
C LYS A 6 -5.84 12.79 -5.66
N PHE A 7 -6.45 11.67 -5.26
CA PHE A 7 -6.36 10.45 -6.05
C PHE A 7 -7.29 10.49 -7.27
N LEU A 8 -8.47 11.11 -7.13
CA LEU A 8 -9.40 11.32 -8.23
C LEU A 8 -8.81 12.28 -9.27
N ASP A 9 -8.19 13.38 -8.84
CA ASP A 9 -7.48 14.32 -9.69
C ASP A 9 -6.40 13.60 -10.53
N ARG A 10 -5.68 12.64 -9.91
CA ARG A 10 -4.70 11.82 -10.63
C ARG A 10 -5.33 10.84 -11.60
N VAL A 11 -6.49 10.26 -11.27
CA VAL A 11 -7.22 9.40 -12.21
C VAL A 11 -7.67 10.20 -13.42
N ASP A 12 -8.11 11.45 -13.23
CA ASP A 12 -8.48 12.35 -14.31
C ASP A 12 -7.28 12.73 -15.19
N GLU A 13 -6.05 12.71 -14.65
CA GLU A 13 -4.82 12.93 -15.41
C GLU A 13 -4.39 11.73 -16.28
N ILE A 14 -4.89 10.51 -16.03
CA ILE A 14 -4.50 9.28 -16.76
C ILE A 14 -4.73 9.43 -18.27
N THR A 15 -5.83 10.07 -18.67
CA THR A 15 -6.17 10.26 -20.09
C THR A 15 -5.18 11.14 -20.85
N ASN A 16 -4.35 11.90 -20.12
CA ASN A 16 -3.33 12.77 -20.71
C ASN A 16 -1.95 12.09 -20.79
N GLU A 17 -1.76 10.93 -20.14
CA GLU A 17 -0.50 10.18 -20.16
C GLU A 17 -0.46 9.21 -21.34
N ALA A 18 0.42 9.45 -22.30
CA ALA A 18 0.50 8.67 -23.54
C ALA A 18 0.71 7.16 -23.31
N GLY A 19 1.37 6.77 -22.22
CA GLY A 19 1.58 5.36 -21.86
C GLY A 19 0.43 4.70 -21.10
N LEU A 20 -0.55 5.47 -20.61
CA LEU A 20 -1.67 4.97 -19.79
C LEU A 20 -3.04 5.18 -20.45
N ARG A 21 -3.16 6.14 -21.37
CA ARG A 21 -4.42 6.50 -22.03
C ARG A 21 -5.09 5.33 -22.74
N ASP A 22 -4.29 4.46 -23.34
CA ASP A 22 -4.77 3.33 -24.14
C ASP A 22 -4.83 2.02 -23.33
N ILE A 23 -4.57 2.08 -22.01
CA ILE A 23 -4.65 0.92 -21.14
C ILE A 23 -6.12 0.60 -20.85
N CYS A 24 -6.52 -0.62 -21.21
CA CYS A 24 -7.81 -1.20 -20.86
C CYS A 24 -7.62 -2.27 -19.79
N VAL A 25 -8.42 -2.20 -18.72
CA VAL A 25 -8.48 -3.25 -17.69
C VAL A 25 -9.54 -4.26 -18.09
N THR A 26 -9.13 -5.50 -18.32
CA THR A 26 -10.04 -6.62 -18.55
C THR A 26 -10.82 -6.97 -17.28
N TYR A 27 -11.94 -7.68 -17.43
CA TYR A 27 -12.72 -8.15 -16.28
C TYR A 27 -11.89 -9.05 -15.34
N GLU A 28 -10.99 -9.88 -15.89
CA GLU A 28 -10.14 -10.75 -15.10
C GLU A 28 -9.12 -9.95 -14.28
N GLU A 29 -8.46 -8.97 -14.89
CA GLU A 29 -7.56 -8.05 -14.19
C GLU A 29 -8.28 -7.29 -13.08
N PHE A 30 -9.47 -6.77 -13.36
CA PHE A 30 -10.30 -6.11 -12.36
C PHE A 30 -10.67 -7.04 -11.20
N LYS A 31 -11.08 -8.28 -11.51
CA LYS A 31 -11.40 -9.30 -10.50
C LYS A 31 -10.19 -9.63 -9.64
N ASN A 32 -9.03 -9.85 -10.25
CA ASN A 32 -7.78 -10.15 -9.54
C ASN A 32 -7.38 -9.00 -8.62
N PHE A 33 -7.47 -7.76 -9.09
CA PHE A 33 -7.25 -6.58 -8.25
C PHE A 33 -8.27 -6.48 -7.10
N ALA A 34 -9.54 -6.79 -7.34
CA ALA A 34 -10.58 -6.81 -6.32
C ALA A 34 -10.37 -7.90 -5.26
N GLU A 35 -9.80 -9.05 -5.63
CA GLU A 35 -9.39 -10.09 -4.69
C GLU A 35 -8.15 -9.68 -3.88
N LEU A 36 -7.17 -9.02 -4.52
CA LEU A 36 -5.96 -8.52 -3.85
C LEU A 36 -6.32 -7.54 -2.74
N ARG A 37 -7.30 -6.69 -3.02
CA ARG A 37 -7.89 -5.74 -2.08
C ARG A 37 -8.49 -6.40 -0.82
N LYS A 38 -8.88 -7.68 -0.87
CA LYS A 38 -9.33 -8.44 0.32
C LYS A 38 -8.16 -9.00 1.13
N ARG A 39 -6.94 -9.01 0.57
CA ARG A 39 -5.70 -9.53 1.16
C ARG A 39 -4.69 -8.43 1.49
N LEU A 40 -5.17 -7.21 1.77
CA LEU A 40 -4.32 -6.04 2.02
C LEU A 40 -3.43 -6.19 3.27
N LEU A 41 -3.91 -6.82 4.34
CA LEU A 41 -3.10 -7.06 5.55
C LEU A 41 -1.84 -7.90 5.25
N PRO A 42 -1.93 -9.14 4.71
CA PRO A 42 -0.74 -9.93 4.42
C PRO A 42 0.14 -9.28 3.35
N LEU A 43 -0.45 -8.61 2.36
CA LEU A 43 0.31 -7.82 1.38
C LEU A 43 1.14 -6.71 2.05
N SER A 44 0.54 -5.97 2.98
CA SER A 44 1.20 -4.88 3.69
C SER A 44 2.36 -5.36 4.57
N MET A 45 2.20 -6.50 5.24
CA MET A 45 3.28 -7.11 6.04
C MET A 45 4.46 -7.53 5.16
N ALA A 46 4.19 -8.10 3.99
CA ALA A 46 5.24 -8.51 3.05
C ALA A 46 5.99 -7.31 2.48
N ILE A 47 5.25 -6.29 2.03
CA ILE A 47 5.82 -5.04 1.52
C ILE A 47 6.66 -4.35 2.59
N PHE A 48 6.18 -4.31 3.84
CA PHE A 48 6.92 -3.68 4.93
C PHE A 48 8.18 -4.45 5.32
N SER A 49 8.10 -5.78 5.40
CA SER A 49 9.27 -6.63 5.65
C SER A 49 10.32 -6.47 4.57
N HIS A 50 9.90 -6.34 3.31
CA HIS A 50 10.80 -6.08 2.18
C HIS A 50 11.37 -4.65 2.20
N GLY A 51 10.53 -3.66 2.48
CA GLY A 51 10.86 -2.23 2.53
C GLY A 51 11.81 -1.88 3.68
N LYS A 52 11.79 -2.60 4.80
CA LYS A 52 12.80 -2.45 5.87
C LYS A 52 14.22 -2.78 5.41
N VAL A 53 14.36 -3.64 4.39
CA VAL A 53 15.66 -4.08 3.88
C VAL A 53 16.12 -3.20 2.71
N LYS A 54 15.20 -2.74 1.86
CA LYS A 54 15.53 -2.01 0.62
C LYS A 54 15.11 -0.52 0.57
N GLY A 55 14.27 -0.05 1.49
CA GLY A 55 13.81 1.34 1.57
C GLY A 55 12.77 1.79 0.53
N LEU A 56 12.63 1.08 -0.60
CA LEU A 56 11.71 1.42 -1.70
C LEU A 56 11.02 0.15 -2.24
N LEU A 57 9.76 0.26 -2.63
CA LEU A 57 9.00 -0.81 -3.29
C LEU A 57 8.94 -0.56 -4.80
N THR A 58 9.58 -1.42 -5.58
CA THR A 58 9.48 -1.38 -7.05
C THR A 58 8.20 -2.06 -7.54
N LYS A 59 7.81 -1.81 -8.79
CA LYS A 59 6.68 -2.49 -9.47
C LYS A 59 6.82 -4.02 -9.42
N HIS A 60 8.03 -4.52 -9.71
CA HIS A 60 8.34 -5.94 -9.67
C HIS A 60 8.23 -6.52 -8.25
N ASP A 61 8.71 -5.80 -7.24
CA ASP A 61 8.57 -6.25 -5.84
C ASP A 61 7.09 -6.30 -5.42
N PHE A 62 6.27 -5.35 -5.88
CA PHE A 62 4.83 -5.35 -5.64
C PHE A 62 4.13 -6.53 -6.31
N GLN A 63 4.41 -6.81 -7.58
CA GLN A 63 3.89 -8.00 -8.28
C GLN A 63 4.30 -9.29 -7.59
N ARG A 64 5.57 -9.38 -7.19
CA ARG A 64 6.09 -10.55 -6.47
C ARG A 64 5.38 -10.74 -5.14
N ALA A 65 5.16 -9.68 -4.37
CA ALA A 65 4.43 -9.75 -3.12
C ALA A 65 2.96 -10.17 -3.34
N ALA A 66 2.28 -9.61 -4.33
CA ALA A 66 0.91 -10.00 -4.69
C ALA A 66 0.81 -11.49 -5.06
N ASN A 67 1.74 -11.99 -5.86
CA ASN A 67 1.74 -13.39 -6.29
C ASN A 67 2.07 -14.34 -5.14
N HIS A 68 3.23 -14.16 -4.49
CA HIS A 68 3.71 -15.12 -3.49
C HIS A 68 2.90 -15.11 -2.18
N VAL A 69 2.34 -13.96 -1.80
CA VAL A 69 1.70 -13.79 -0.49
C VAL A 69 0.18 -13.89 -0.60
N CYS A 70 -0.38 -13.38 -1.70
CA CYS A 70 -1.83 -13.34 -1.90
C CYS A 70 -2.31 -14.36 -2.93
N GLY A 71 -1.41 -15.02 -3.66
CA GLY A 71 -1.77 -15.96 -4.74
C GLY A 71 -2.36 -15.27 -5.96
N ILE A 72 -2.07 -13.98 -6.17
CA ILE A 72 -2.70 -13.16 -7.20
C ILE A 72 -1.65 -12.63 -8.17
N SER A 73 -1.84 -12.93 -9.45
CA SER A 73 -1.04 -12.37 -10.53
C SER A 73 -1.64 -11.05 -11.01
N LEU A 74 -0.80 -10.01 -11.10
CA LEU A 74 -1.17 -8.71 -11.65
C LEU A 74 -0.36 -8.45 -12.91
N THR A 75 -1.02 -7.98 -13.95
CA THR A 75 -0.37 -7.56 -15.19
C THR A 75 0.38 -6.25 -15.00
N ASP A 76 1.34 -5.99 -15.87
CA ASP A 76 2.14 -4.76 -15.84
C ASP A 76 1.23 -3.52 -15.98
N ASN A 77 0.22 -3.58 -16.84
CA ASN A 77 -0.79 -2.53 -17.00
C ASN A 77 -1.46 -2.15 -15.67
N VAL A 78 -1.94 -3.13 -14.90
CA VAL A 78 -2.59 -2.90 -13.61
C VAL A 78 -1.61 -2.30 -12.61
N VAL A 79 -0.37 -2.78 -12.60
CA VAL A 79 0.68 -2.31 -11.69
C VAL A 79 1.11 -0.90 -12.04
N ASP A 80 1.19 -0.57 -13.32
CA ASP A 80 1.49 0.77 -13.82
C ASP A 80 0.42 1.76 -13.39
N MET A 81 -0.86 1.41 -13.50
CA MET A 81 -1.97 2.23 -12.99
C MET A 81 -1.91 2.41 -11.47
N ILE A 82 -1.64 1.34 -10.72
CA ILE A 82 -1.50 1.41 -9.25
C ILE A 82 -0.38 2.39 -8.88
N PHE A 83 0.81 2.23 -9.48
CA PHE A 83 1.94 3.11 -9.19
C PHE A 83 1.65 4.54 -9.64
N TYR A 84 1.04 4.75 -10.80
CA TYR A 84 0.66 6.08 -11.26
C TYR A 84 -0.28 6.80 -10.30
N VAL A 85 -1.25 6.08 -9.70
CA VAL A 85 -2.19 6.68 -8.76
C VAL A 85 -1.55 6.93 -7.39
N PHE A 86 -0.68 6.03 -6.91
CA PHE A 86 -0.22 6.03 -5.52
C PHE A 86 1.19 6.60 -5.29
N ASP A 87 2.07 6.62 -6.29
CA ASP A 87 3.41 7.22 -6.19
C ASP A 87 3.28 8.75 -6.16
N ALA A 88 3.22 9.34 -4.97
CA ALA A 88 2.86 10.75 -4.81
C ALA A 88 3.96 11.70 -5.32
N ASN A 89 5.20 11.23 -5.36
CA ASN A 89 6.37 12.03 -5.70
C ASN A 89 6.88 11.79 -7.14
N ARG A 90 6.32 10.78 -7.84
CA ARG A 90 6.64 10.38 -9.23
C ARG A 90 8.08 9.89 -9.41
N ASP A 91 8.68 9.26 -8.39
CA ASP A 91 10.01 8.66 -8.45
C ASP A 91 10.02 7.22 -9.03
N GLY A 92 8.84 6.71 -9.40
CA GLY A 92 8.65 5.38 -9.99
C GLY A 92 8.60 4.25 -8.95
N ASN A 93 8.69 4.57 -7.66
CA ASN A 93 8.62 3.63 -6.56
C ASN A 93 7.48 4.00 -5.60
N LEU A 94 7.06 3.03 -4.80
CA LEU A 94 6.14 3.29 -3.68
C LEU A 94 6.92 3.25 -2.38
N ARG A 95 6.90 4.35 -1.63
CA ARG A 95 7.39 4.36 -0.25
C ARG A 95 6.36 3.73 0.67
N SER A 96 6.83 3.16 1.77
CA SER A 96 5.98 2.53 2.77
C SER A 96 4.88 3.46 3.28
N ASP A 97 5.17 4.76 3.47
CA ASP A 97 4.19 5.73 3.94
C ASP A 97 3.19 6.16 2.84
N GLU A 98 3.58 6.16 1.57
CA GLU A 98 2.70 6.35 0.41
C GLU A 98 1.69 5.19 0.31
N PHE A 99 2.18 3.96 0.46
CA PHE A 99 1.36 2.76 0.46
C PHE A 99 0.42 2.67 1.69
N LEU A 100 0.91 3.00 2.90
CA LEU A 100 0.11 2.93 4.13
C LEU A 100 -1.06 3.92 4.14
N ARG A 101 -0.93 5.09 3.49
CA ARG A 101 -2.02 6.05 3.33
C ARG A 101 -3.23 5.46 2.59
N VAL A 102 -3.01 4.47 1.72
CA VAL A 102 -4.06 3.74 1.00
C VAL A 102 -4.79 2.77 1.94
N LEU A 103 -4.03 2.09 2.81
CA LEU A 103 -4.56 1.09 3.75
C LEU A 103 -5.45 1.69 4.83
N GLN A 104 -5.06 2.83 5.41
CA GLN A 104 -5.78 3.45 6.54
C GLN A 104 -7.21 3.88 6.24
N ARG A 105 -7.49 4.31 5.00
CA ARG A 105 -8.80 4.88 4.66
C ARG A 105 -9.84 3.82 4.38
N ARG A 106 -9.41 2.67 3.89
CA ARG A 106 -10.30 1.59 3.50
C ARG A 106 -10.85 0.82 4.69
N GLU A 107 -10.11 0.77 5.80
CA GLU A 107 -10.61 0.19 7.05
C GLU A 107 -11.53 1.15 7.82
N GLY A 108 -11.35 2.47 7.63
CA GLY A 108 -12.28 3.49 8.15
C GLY A 108 -13.68 3.41 7.54
N ASP A 109 -13.80 3.06 6.26
CA ASP A 109 -15.09 2.93 5.55
C ASP A 109 -15.75 1.53 5.73
N ILE A 110 -15.01 0.53 6.25
CA ILE A 110 -15.50 -0.83 6.54
C ILE A 110 -15.75 -0.97 8.04
N SER A 111 -16.40 0.02 8.67
CA SER A 111 -16.77 -0.06 10.09
C SER A 111 -17.94 -1.03 10.32
N ARG A 112 -17.64 -2.33 10.27
CA ARG A 112 -18.19 -3.34 11.19
C ARG A 112 -17.00 -3.92 11.95
N PRO A 113 -17.14 -4.24 13.25
CA PRO A 113 -16.02 -4.56 14.12
C PRO A 113 -15.51 -5.96 13.77
N ARG A 114 -14.60 -6.04 12.81
CA ARG A 114 -13.73 -7.21 12.68
C ARG A 114 -12.31 -6.76 12.97
N GLU A 115 -12.01 -6.86 14.25
CA GLU A 115 -10.69 -6.93 14.86
C GLU A 115 -9.79 -5.69 14.66
N ALA A 116 -9.47 -5.03 15.77
CA ALA A 116 -8.53 -3.92 15.91
C ALA A 116 -7.09 -4.23 15.44
N GLY A 117 -6.84 -5.41 14.83
CA GLY A 117 -5.52 -5.89 14.44
C GLY A 117 -4.85 -5.04 13.37
N VAL A 118 -5.54 -4.73 12.27
CA VAL A 118 -4.89 -4.07 11.11
C VAL A 118 -4.69 -2.57 11.32
N MET A 119 -5.69 -1.87 11.88
CA MET A 119 -5.54 -0.46 12.26
C MET A 119 -4.48 -0.26 13.35
N GLY A 120 -4.36 -1.20 14.29
CA GLY A 120 -3.29 -1.20 15.29
C GLY A 120 -1.90 -1.33 14.65
N LEU A 121 -1.76 -2.22 13.66
CA LEU A 121 -0.51 -2.39 12.92
C LEU A 121 -0.15 -1.15 12.10
N ILE A 122 -1.09 -0.61 11.32
CA ILE A 122 -0.83 0.55 10.46
C ILE A 122 -0.52 1.80 11.28
N SER A 123 -1.22 2.03 12.39
CA SER A 123 -0.95 3.18 13.28
C SER A 123 0.43 3.08 13.94
N CYS A 124 0.80 1.90 14.45
CA CYS A 124 2.15 1.63 14.97
C CYS A 124 3.22 1.87 13.89
N TRP A 125 2.98 1.41 12.66
CA TRP A 125 3.96 1.53 11.57
C TRP A 125 4.13 2.96 11.07
N LEU A 126 3.06 3.76 11.01
CA LEU A 126 3.19 5.18 10.68
C LEU A 126 3.90 5.97 11.77
N ALA A 127 3.74 5.60 13.04
CA ALA A 127 4.50 6.21 14.13
C ALA A 127 6.01 5.92 13.94
N CYS A 128 6.39 4.68 13.63
CA CYS A 128 7.78 4.33 13.33
C CYS A 128 8.34 5.06 12.10
N SER A 129 7.55 5.21 11.03
CA SER A 129 8.00 5.90 9.81
C SER A 129 8.17 7.41 10.00
N LYS A 130 7.46 8.03 10.96
CA LYS A 130 7.55 9.47 11.25
C LYS A 130 8.62 9.82 12.28
N ASN A 131 8.95 8.90 13.19
CA ASN A 131 9.87 9.14 14.31
C ASN A 131 11.30 8.61 14.10
N CYS A 132 11.73 8.34 12.86
CA CYS A 132 13.14 8.04 12.60
C CYS A 132 14.01 9.32 12.73
N SER A 133 14.27 9.71 13.97
CA SER A 133 15.43 10.44 14.44
C SER A 133 16.01 9.64 15.60
N SER A 134 17.27 9.26 15.46
CA SER A 134 18.05 8.40 16.35
C SER A 134 17.87 8.71 17.84
N ARG A 135 17.55 7.72 18.68
CA ARG A 135 18.19 7.53 20.01
C ARG A 135 17.70 6.30 20.79
N TYR A 136 18.67 5.78 21.54
CA TYR A 136 18.65 4.71 22.53
C TYR A 136 17.74 4.98 23.76
N PHE A 137 17.28 3.87 24.35
CA PHE A 137 16.98 3.60 25.78
C PHE A 137 15.62 3.99 26.42
N TYR A 138 15.06 2.94 27.05
CA TYR A 138 14.20 2.83 28.24
C TYR A 138 12.82 3.48 28.31
N ASP A 139 11.84 2.57 28.27
CA ASP A 139 10.79 2.36 29.28
C ASP A 139 9.77 3.49 29.51
N HIS A 140 8.57 3.32 28.94
CA HIS A 140 7.36 3.10 29.76
C HIS A 140 6.21 2.61 28.87
N GLY A 141 5.84 1.35 29.08
CA GLY A 141 4.46 0.85 29.06
C GLY A 141 3.58 1.17 27.85
N HIS A 142 3.84 0.59 26.69
CA HIS A 142 2.78 0.13 25.79
C HIS A 142 3.27 -1.13 25.07
N HIS A 143 2.63 -2.27 25.37
CA HIS A 143 2.94 -3.58 24.80
C HIS A 143 2.83 -3.55 23.27
N CYS A 144 3.95 -3.31 22.58
CA CYS A 144 4.10 -3.68 21.19
C CYS A 144 4.42 -5.18 21.20
N PHE A 145 3.49 -6.01 20.70
CA PHE A 145 3.66 -7.45 20.60
C PHE A 145 5.00 -7.79 19.94
N SER A 146 5.85 -8.51 20.68
CA SER A 146 7.01 -9.20 20.13
C SER A 146 6.49 -10.40 19.34
N VAL A 147 6.76 -10.44 18.04
CA VAL A 147 6.56 -11.63 17.23
C VAL A 147 7.83 -12.47 17.39
N THR A 148 7.77 -13.51 18.23
CA THR A 148 8.61 -14.71 18.07
C THR A 148 8.25 -15.43 16.79
#